data_AF-A0A6F8UQD6-F1
#
_entry.id   AF-A0A6F8UQD6-F1
#
_cell.length_a   1.000
_cell.length_b   1.000
_cell.length_c   1.000
_cell.angle_alpha   90.00
_cell.angle_beta   90.00
_cell.angle_gamma   90.00
#
_symmetry.space_group_name_H-M   'P 1'
#
loop_
_entity.id
_entity.type
_entity.pdbx_description
1 polymer ?
#
loop_
_entity_poly.entity_id
_entity_poly.type
_entity_poly.pdbx_seq_one_letter_code
_entity_poly.pdbx_strand_id
1 'polypeptide(L)' 'MHLAAIIAELEGAAQQEAAGIHVLETTRFEPELGAVAVSCLDASRRRAEALTQAAKRLRVLLQGDFASADPRRPNQTVPA' A
#
# COMPACT_ATOMS: atom_id res chain seq x y z
N MET A 1 -13.26 -5.37 15.24
CA MET A 1 -12.12 -4.75 14.53
C MET A 1 -12.67 -4.00 13.32
N HIS A 2 -12.53 -2.67 13.27
CA HIS A 2 -13.08 -1.85 12.19
C HIS A 2 -12.10 -1.80 11.01
N LEU A 3 -12.56 -2.14 9.81
CA LEU A 3 -11.76 -2.14 8.57
C LEU A 3 -11.03 -0.81 8.33
N ALA A 4 -11.65 0.31 8.73
CA ALA A 4 -11.04 1.64 8.69
C ALA A 4 -9.76 1.75 9.56
N ALA A 5 -9.71 1.09 10.72
CA ALA A 5 -8.53 1.08 11.58
C ALA A 5 -7.38 0.28 10.94
N ILE A 6 -7.68 -0.87 10.32
CA ILE A 6 -6.69 -1.67 9.58
C ILE A 6 -6.10 -0.85 8.42
N ILE A 7 -6.94 -0.12 7.67
CA ILE A 7 -6.48 0.76 6.59
C ILE A 7 -5.54 1.85 7.13
N ALA A 8 -5.92 2.49 8.24
CA ALA A 8 -5.09 3.52 8.88
C ALA A 8 -3.73 2.96 9.36
N GLU A 9 -3.71 1.75 9.92
CA GLU A 9 -2.47 1.08 10.32
C GLU A 9 -1.55 0.80 9.12
N LEU A 10 -2.10 0.31 8.00
CA LEU A 10 -1.33 0.05 6.78
C LEU A 10 -0.75 1.34 6.19
N GLU A 11 -1.49 2.44 6.23
CA GLU A 11 -1.03 3.75 5.77
C GLU A 11 0.06 4.32 6.67
N GLY A 12 -0.10 4.20 7.99
CA GLY A 12 0.94 4.57 8.94
C GLY A 12 2.23 3.79 8.72
N ALA A 13 2.12 2.47 8.49
CA ALA A 13 3.28 1.63 8.17
C ALA A 13 3.93 2.03 6.84
N ALA A 14 3.15 2.34 5.80
CA ALA A 14 3.68 2.79 4.52
C ALA A 14 4.44 4.13 4.65
N GLN A 15 3.93 5.06 5.47
CA GLN A 15 4.59 6.32 5.76
C GLN A 15 5.90 6.12 6.54
N GLN A 16 5.94 5.17 7.48
CA GLN A 16 7.16 4.81 8.20
C GLN A 16 8.24 4.26 7.25
N GLU A 17 7.87 3.39 6.31
CA GLU A 17 8.81 2.91 5.28
C GLU A 17 9.28 4.06 4.38
N ALA A 18 8.41 5.00 4.01
CA ALA A 18 8.80 6.18 3.23
C ALA A 18 9.82 7.08 3.97
N ALA A 19 9.64 7.26 5.29
CA ALA A 19 10.62 7.95 6.12
C ALA A 19 11.95 7.19 6.19
N GLY A 20 11.91 5.86 6.33
CA GLY A 20 13.11 5.01 6.30
C GLY A 20 13.85 5.08 4.96
N ILE A 21 13.12 5.07 3.84
CA ILE A 21 13.68 5.28 2.49
C ILE A 21 14.41 6.61 2.43
N HIS A 22 13.79 7.70 2.89
CA HIS A 22 14.42 9.02 2.89
C HIS A 22 15.72 9.05 3.69
N VAL A 23 15.77 8.38 4.84
CA VAL A 23 17.01 8.25 5.63
C VAL A 23 18.07 7.47 4.85
N LEU A 24 17.70 6.34 4.24
CA LEU A 24 18.64 5.53 3.46
C LEU A 24 19.19 6.26 2.21
N GLU A 25 18.39 7.12 1.58
CA GLU A 25 18.82 7.90 0.41
C GLU A 25 19.72 9.09 0.77
N THR A 26 19.52 9.69 1.94
CA THR A 26 20.21 10.92 2.35
C THR A 26 21.40 10.66 3.28
N THR A 27 21.47 9.49 3.89
CA THR A 27 22.57 9.11 4.79
C THR A 27 23.79 8.70 3.98
N ARG A 28 24.95 9.27 4.31
CA ARG A 28 26.24 8.77 3.83
C ARG A 28 26.66 7.58 4.69
N PHE A 29 26.72 6.41 4.06
CA PHE A 29 27.20 5.19 4.69
C PHE A 29 28.68 5.00 4.42
N GLU A 30 29.36 4.31 5.35
CA GLU A 30 30.70 3.78 5.09
C GLU A 30 30.67 2.85 3.85
N PRO A 31 31.75 2.79 3.05
CA PRO A 31 31.77 2.03 1.80
C PRO A 31 31.38 0.56 1.95
N GLU A 32 31.81 -0.06 3.06
CA GLU A 32 31.48 -1.45 3.43
C GLU A 32 29.99 -1.71 3.68
N LEU A 33 29.23 -0.66 3.99
CA LEU A 33 27.78 -0.73 4.19
C LEU A 33 26.98 -0.36 2.93
N GLY A 34 27.62 0.09 1.85
CA GLY A 34 26.93 0.57 0.65
C GLY A 34 26.00 -0.46 0.03
N ALA A 35 26.44 -1.72 -0.11
CA ALA A 35 25.61 -2.80 -0.65
C ALA A 35 24.42 -3.14 0.26
N VAL A 36 24.61 -3.04 1.58
CA VAL A 36 23.54 -3.26 2.57
C VAL A 36 22.52 -2.13 2.49
N ALA A 37 22.98 -0.87 2.41
CA ALA A 37 22.11 0.29 2.28
C ALA A 37 21.22 0.20 1.02
N VAL A 38 21.78 -0.20 -0.12
CA VAL A 38 21.00 -0.44 -1.36
C VAL A 38 19.97 -1.56 -1.17
N SER A 39 20.37 -2.69 -0.57
CA SER A 39 19.46 -3.81 -0.33
C SER A 39 18.31 -3.43 0.62
N CYS A 40 18.61 -2.64 1.66
CA CYS A 40 17.62 -2.10 2.59
C CYS A 40 16.67 -1.13 1.87
N LEU A 41 17.19 -0.27 1.00
CA LEU A 41 16.39 0.68 0.22
C LEU A 41 15.38 -0.04 -0.67
N ASP A 42 15.82 -1.06 -1.41
CA ASP A 42 14.95 -1.87 -2.27
C ASP A 42 13.92 -2.66 -1.48
N ALA A 43 14.29 -3.15 -0.29
CA ALA A 43 13.37 -3.83 0.60
C ALA A 43 12.29 -2.87 1.13
N SER A 44 12.68 -1.68 1.58
CA SER A 44 11.74 -0.67 2.08
C SER A 44 10.82 -0.15 0.98
N ARG A 45 11.32 0.08 -0.24
CA ARG A 45 10.48 0.46 -1.39
C ARG A 45 9.40 -0.59 -1.69
N ARG A 46 9.79 -1.86 -1.76
CA ARG A 46 8.83 -2.96 -1.97
C ARG A 46 7.79 -3.06 -0.85
N ARG A 47 8.20 -2.86 0.40
CA ARG A 47 7.25 -2.87 1.54
C ARG A 47 6.28 -1.69 1.49
N ALA A 48 6.77 -0.48 1.24
CA ALA A 48 5.93 0.72 1.11
C ALA A 48 4.87 0.56 0.00
N GLU A 49 5.27 0.02 -1.16
CA GLU A 49 4.36 -0.27 -2.26
C GLU A 49 3.31 -1.32 -1.88
N ALA A 50 3.72 -2.43 -1.26
CA ALA A 50 2.82 -3.49 -0.85
C ALA A 50 1.77 -2.99 0.17
N LEU A 51 2.19 -2.21 1.15
CA LEU A 51 1.30 -1.61 2.16
C LEU A 51 0.31 -0.63 1.53
N THR A 52 0.78 0.22 0.61
CA THR A 52 -0.07 1.17 -0.12
C THR A 52 -1.10 0.44 -0.98
N GLN A 53 -0.69 -0.62 -1.69
CA GLN A 53 -1.59 -1.44 -2.50
C GLN A 53 -2.63 -2.18 -1.63
N ALA A 54 -2.22 -2.70 -0.49
CA ALA A 54 -3.13 -3.35 0.46
C ALA A 54 -4.18 -2.36 0.98
N ALA A 55 -3.76 -1.17 1.45
CA ALA A 55 -4.67 -0.12 1.90
C ALA A 55 -5.66 0.29 0.78
N LYS A 56 -5.17 0.46 -0.46
CA LYS A 56 -6.02 0.78 -1.61
C LYS A 56 -7.07 -0.30 -1.87
N ARG A 57 -6.69 -1.58 -1.86
CA ARG A 57 -7.63 -2.69 -2.04
C ARG A 57 -8.68 -2.73 -0.93
N LEU A 58 -8.26 -2.57 0.33
CA LEU A 58 -9.19 -2.53 1.46
C LEU A 58 -10.14 -1.33 1.43
N ARG A 59 -9.70 -0.16 0.93
CA ARG A 59 -10.58 1.00 0.71
C ARG A 59 -11.71 0.71 -0.28
N VAL A 60 -11.43 -0.02 -1.36
CA VAL A 60 -12.48 -0.47 -2.30
C VAL A 60 -13.52 -1.34 -1.59
N LEU A 61 -13.07 -2.24 -0.71
CA LEU A 61 -13.97 -3.06 0.10
C LEU A 61 -14.83 -2.19 1.02
N LEU A 62 -14.23 -1.20 1.67
CA LEU A 62 -14.90 -0.31 2.62
C LEU A 62 -15.94 0.59 1.95
N GLN A 63 -15.66 1.04 0.73
CA GLN A 63 -16.55 1.91 -0.06
C GLN A 63 -17.71 1.16 -0.72
N GLY A 64 -17.76 -0.18 -0.61
CA GLY A 64 -18.85 -1.00 -1.15
C GLY A 64 -18.85 -1.10 -2.69
N ASP A 65 -17.77 -0.68 -3.35
CA ASP A 65 -17.71 -0.55 -4.82
C ASP A 65 -17.43 -1.87 -5.55
N PHE A 66 -17.85 -2.98 -4.94
CA PHE A 66 -17.81 -4.32 -5.56
C PHE A 66 -18.85 -4.48 -6.67
N ALA A 67 -19.93 -3.69 -6.65
CA ALA A 67 -21.01 -3.77 -7.63
C ALA A 67 -20.55 -3.39 -9.06
N SER A 68 -19.49 -2.58 -9.18
CA SER A 68 -18.94 -2.11 -10.45
C SER A 68 -17.92 -3.09 -11.07
N ALA A 69 -17.48 -4.10 -10.31
CA ALA A 69 -16.42 -5.03 -10.69
C ALA A 69 -16.91 -6.45 -11.03
N ASP A 70 -18.22 -6.70 -11.01
CA ASP A 70 -18.81 -8.00 -11.38
C ASP A 70 -19.24 -8.01 -12.86
N PRO A 71 -18.46 -8.61 -13.78
CA PRO A 71 -18.84 -8.71 -15.19
C PRO A 71 -20.02 -9.65 -15.45
N ARG A 72 -20.59 -10.29 -14.42
CA ARG A 72 -21.72 -11.24 -14.54
C ARG A 72 -23.08 -10.63 -14.22
N ARG A 73 -23.17 -9.34 -13.84
CA ARG A 73 -24.49 -8.71 -13.64
C ARG A 73 -25.19 -8.52 -14.99
N PRO A 74 -26.28 -9.25 -15.29
CA PRO A 74 -27.10 -8.96 -16.45
C PRO A 74 -27.79 -7.62 -16.20
N ASN A 75 -27.82 -6.76 -17.22
CA ASN A 75 -28.65 -5.56 -17.29
C ASN A 75 -30.00 -5.79 -16.61
N GLN A 76 -30.21 -5.22 -15.42
CA GLN A 76 -31.55 -5.07 -14.88
C GLN A 76 -32.20 -3.91 -15.60
N THR A 77 -32.72 -4.18 -16.80
CA THR A 77 -33.83 -3.41 -17.36
C THR A 77 -34.95 -3.49 -16.33
N VAL A 78 -35.23 -2.37 -15.65
CA VAL A 78 -36.41 -2.23 -14.80
C VAL A 78 -37.55 -1.75 -15.71
N PRO A 79 -38.63 -2.54 -15.91
CA PRO A 79 -39.84 -2.04 -16.56
C PRO A 79 -40.89 -1.66 -15.52
N ALA A 80 -41.43 -0.44 -15.61
CA ALA A 80 -42.82 -0.16 -15.98
C ALA A 80 -42.98 1.35 -16.15
#